data_AF-A0A2P4P1C5-F1
#
_entry.id   AF-A0A2P4P1C5-F1
#
_cell.length_a   1.000
_cell.length_b   1.000
_cell.length_c   1.000
_cell.angle_alpha   90.00
_cell.angle_beta   90.00
_cell.angle_gamma   90.00
#
_symmetry.space_group_name_H-M   'P 1'
#
loop_
_entity.id
_entity.type
_entity.pdbx_description
1 polymer ?
#
loop_
_entity_poly.entity_id
_entity_poly.type
_entity_poly.pdbx_seq_one_letter_code
_entity_poly.pdbx_strand_id
1 'polypeptide(L)'
;MSINKLGELLREKTIDMQLLQQLLDFSDERLFQHFDAAVSEKKAIVDVIVSQDEIEEIRKLCGNFQLQLDILFKFYNEFCPISQVTDVDDYIQDVKKHMASSNKVMLREVLSQDYWAFHEKTLFISRRCYKYIQSRFFRNIFERYVQEDTAATKVEYIAQRLMPEVFKKYDTYCEQFKEWEKLKCSDASLFWNNVTDVNAELDLMEVYKEHKNQKLIQTLDHLSKISLWTKRLVELEKVVNLFKILRSENDWLNKSLEFLKDNSKKLSQVNSFFNCLNNNISNANQECWKLIKELSNADGFISFLEEIVEHDIKNLINGVDDHSDERLVQEDTVSSLIQVKQILLPFMNKNKRDDIASFLASLSNIIKKNPTLGEKIALCNSCHMALRNIYKNISDRGEVTKEKIKNAVLNGSYTFGRDEKEDKCLVLLKYTSRTSKSEMLMTYNMNEILDLRGRALLIAKPKISVNDKDEEISKNILNEFTVQVDIAQEIIKVVSVLMQLGHFDYRKFEYELMGTDRMKDYLKFLKNELKNW
;
A
#
# COMPACT_ATOMS: atom_id res chain seq x y z
N MET A 1 45.22 18.31 -38.68
CA MET A 1 46.62 18.00 -38.32
C MET A 1 47.21 17.13 -39.41
N SER A 2 48.50 17.24 -39.76
CA SER A 2 49.09 16.30 -40.73
C SER A 2 49.25 14.92 -40.09
N ILE A 3 49.12 13.87 -40.89
CA ILE A 3 49.19 12.48 -40.42
C ILE A 3 50.57 12.11 -39.85
N ASN A 4 51.66 12.66 -40.41
CA ASN A 4 53.01 12.48 -39.86
C ASN A 4 53.15 13.13 -38.47
N LYS A 5 52.53 14.30 -38.26
CA LYS A 5 52.51 14.97 -36.96
C LYS A 5 51.68 14.17 -35.95
N LEU A 6 50.60 13.53 -36.39
CA LEU A 6 49.80 12.64 -35.55
C LEU A 6 50.56 11.36 -35.17
N GLY A 7 51.31 10.78 -36.10
CA GLY A 7 52.19 9.64 -35.80
C GLY A 7 53.29 9.98 -34.81
N GLU A 8 53.86 11.19 -34.89
CA GLU A 8 54.88 11.68 -33.96
C GLU A 8 54.31 11.84 -32.55
N LEU A 9 53.12 12.45 -32.42
CA LEU A 9 52.43 12.59 -31.14
C LEU A 9 52.06 11.24 -30.50
N LEU A 10 51.74 10.23 -31.30
CA LEU A 10 51.47 8.87 -30.82
C LEU A 10 52.76 8.21 -30.28
N ARG A 11 53.85 8.26 -31.05
CA ARG A 11 55.15 7.67 -30.66
C ARG A 11 55.73 8.34 -29.41
N GLU A 12 55.66 9.67 -29.34
CA GLU A 12 56.12 10.44 -28.18
C GLU A 12 55.14 10.42 -27.00
N LYS A 13 53.95 9.83 -27.19
CA LYS A 13 52.85 9.82 -26.21
C LYS A 13 52.46 11.24 -25.76
N THR A 14 52.63 12.23 -26.64
CA THR A 14 52.32 13.65 -26.43
C THR A 14 50.96 14.04 -27.02
N ILE A 15 50.19 13.08 -27.53
CA ILE A 15 48.79 13.26 -27.93
C ILE A 15 47.90 13.53 -26.70
N ASP A 16 46.94 14.44 -26.83
CA ASP A 16 45.94 14.67 -25.78
C ASP A 16 44.93 13.51 -25.71
N MET A 17 44.41 13.22 -24.52
CA MET A 17 43.56 12.05 -24.29
C MET A 17 42.22 12.12 -25.05
N GLN A 18 41.66 13.30 -25.32
CA GLN A 18 40.43 13.42 -26.09
C GLN A 18 40.66 13.04 -27.56
N LEU A 19 41.70 13.60 -28.17
CA LEU A 19 42.06 13.29 -29.55
C LEU A 19 42.47 11.82 -29.69
N LEU A 20 43.16 11.27 -28.70
CA LEU A 20 43.51 9.86 -28.69
C LEU A 20 42.26 8.95 -28.65
N GLN A 21 41.26 9.28 -27.83
CA GLN A 21 40.01 8.52 -27.78
C GLN A 21 39.28 8.54 -29.13
N GLN A 22 39.15 9.71 -29.75
CA GLN A 22 38.54 9.85 -31.08
C GLN A 22 39.29 9.08 -32.16
N LEU A 23 40.62 9.00 -32.05
CA LEU A 23 41.44 8.24 -32.99
C LEU A 23 41.23 6.72 -32.80
N LEU A 24 41.10 6.26 -31.56
CA LEU A 24 40.92 4.84 -31.25
C LEU A 24 39.51 4.30 -31.56
N ASP A 25 38.57 5.15 -31.97
CA ASP A 25 37.27 4.71 -32.53
C ASP A 25 37.45 3.92 -33.85
N PHE A 26 38.56 4.11 -34.56
CA PHE A 26 38.91 3.34 -35.74
C PHE A 26 39.63 2.05 -35.36
N SER A 27 39.50 1.00 -36.18
CA SER A 27 40.21 -0.26 -35.97
C SER A 27 41.72 -0.11 -36.16
N ASP A 28 42.50 -0.96 -35.48
CA ASP A 28 43.97 -0.93 -35.56
C ASP A 28 44.45 -1.09 -37.01
N GLU A 29 43.80 -1.96 -37.79
CA GLU A 29 44.08 -2.16 -39.22
C GLU A 29 43.86 -0.89 -40.05
N ARG A 30 42.78 -0.14 -39.79
CA ARG A 30 42.49 1.10 -40.51
C ARG A 30 43.46 2.20 -40.14
N LEU A 31 43.78 2.33 -38.85
CA LEU A 31 44.76 3.30 -38.38
C LEU A 31 46.14 3.01 -38.98
N PHE A 32 46.56 1.75 -38.95
CA PHE A 32 47.82 1.31 -39.54
C PHE A 32 47.88 1.60 -41.04
N GLN A 33 46.87 1.21 -41.81
CA GLN A 33 46.80 1.51 -43.26
C GLN A 33 46.88 3.01 -43.56
N HIS A 34 46.26 3.84 -42.73
CA HIS A 34 46.31 5.29 -42.88
C HIS A 34 47.71 5.86 -42.58
N PHE A 35 48.39 5.40 -41.53
CA PHE A 35 49.76 5.84 -41.23
C PHE A 35 50.77 5.31 -42.26
N ASP A 36 50.61 4.07 -42.74
CA ASP A 36 51.49 3.42 -43.73
C ASP A 36 51.37 4.05 -45.13
N ALA A 37 50.14 4.35 -45.57
CA ALA A 37 49.90 5.04 -46.84
C ALA A 37 50.56 6.44 -46.88
N ALA A 38 50.60 7.14 -45.75
CA ALA A 38 51.20 8.46 -45.65
C ALA A 38 52.73 8.47 -45.72
N VAL A 39 53.38 7.38 -45.28
CA VAL A 39 54.83 7.17 -45.42
C VAL A 39 55.18 6.90 -46.89
N SER A 40 54.34 6.15 -47.60
CA SER A 40 54.53 5.80 -49.02
C SER A 40 54.47 7.00 -49.99
N GLU A 41 53.74 8.07 -49.65
CA GLU A 41 53.59 9.26 -50.50
C GLU A 41 54.73 10.29 -50.40
N LYS A 42 55.60 10.24 -49.37
CA LYS A 42 56.69 11.22 -49.15
C LYS A 42 58.04 10.55 -48.91
N LYS A 43 58.74 10.18 -49.99
CA LYS A 43 60.09 9.56 -50.02
C LYS A 43 61.26 10.38 -49.42
N ALA A 44 61.05 11.41 -48.60
CA ALA A 44 62.11 12.34 -48.22
C ALA A 44 62.15 12.77 -46.74
N ILE A 45 61.36 12.19 -45.84
CA ILE A 45 61.46 12.52 -44.40
C ILE A 45 61.61 11.22 -43.62
N VAL A 46 62.66 11.17 -42.80
CA VAL A 46 63.07 10.08 -41.91
C VAL A 46 61.87 9.65 -41.03
N ASP A 47 61.15 8.66 -41.54
CA ASP A 47 60.18 7.71 -41.01
C ASP A 47 59.64 7.87 -39.58
N VAL A 48 58.46 8.51 -39.51
CA VAL A 48 57.47 8.24 -38.46
C VAL A 48 56.60 7.06 -38.90
N ILE A 49 57.14 5.84 -38.80
CA ILE A 49 56.38 4.60 -38.92
C ILE A 49 55.70 4.35 -37.57
N VAL A 50 54.37 4.38 -37.53
CA VAL A 50 53.59 3.90 -36.38
C VAL A 50 53.25 2.44 -36.65
N SER A 51 53.79 1.51 -35.86
CA SER A 51 53.54 0.09 -36.05
C SER A 51 52.16 -0.33 -35.53
N GLN A 52 51.65 -1.47 -35.99
CA GLN A 52 50.42 -2.05 -35.45
C GLN A 52 50.55 -2.35 -33.94
N ASP A 53 51.72 -2.79 -33.50
CA ASP A 53 52.03 -3.05 -32.08
C ASP A 53 52.00 -1.76 -31.25
N GLU A 54 52.49 -0.64 -31.78
CA GLU A 54 52.45 0.67 -31.11
C GLU A 54 51.00 1.17 -30.97
N ILE A 55 50.16 0.98 -31.98
CA ILE A 55 48.72 1.30 -31.92
C ILE A 55 48.04 0.44 -30.84
N GLU A 56 48.34 -0.86 -30.80
CA GLU A 56 47.79 -1.76 -29.79
C GLU A 56 48.24 -1.36 -28.37
N GLU A 57 49.51 -1.00 -28.18
CA GLU A 57 50.04 -0.52 -26.90
C GLU A 57 49.31 0.76 -26.46
N ILE A 58 49.19 1.74 -27.35
CA ILE A 58 48.52 3.02 -27.06
C ILE A 58 47.04 2.78 -26.75
N ARG A 59 46.36 1.87 -27.46
CA ARG A 59 44.98 1.47 -27.17
C ARG A 59 44.86 0.88 -25.77
N LYS A 60 45.77 -0.03 -25.39
CA LYS A 60 45.83 -0.59 -24.02
C LYS A 60 46.04 0.50 -22.97
N LEU A 61 46.95 1.45 -23.21
CA LEU A 61 47.21 2.56 -22.27
C LEU A 61 45.98 3.47 -22.12
N CYS A 62 45.31 3.82 -23.22
CA CYS A 62 44.09 4.62 -23.18
C CYS A 62 42.95 3.88 -22.48
N GLY A 63 42.77 2.58 -22.76
CA GLY A 63 41.79 1.74 -22.08
C GLY A 63 42.06 1.63 -20.57
N ASN A 64 43.32 1.43 -20.18
CA ASN A 64 43.74 1.39 -18.77
C ASN A 64 43.46 2.70 -18.04
N PHE A 65 43.68 3.84 -18.69
CA PHE A 65 43.33 5.15 -18.13
C PHE A 65 41.83 5.28 -17.85
N GLN A 66 40.99 4.99 -18.84
CA GLN A 66 39.54 5.07 -18.72
C GLN A 66 39.04 4.12 -17.62
N LEU A 67 39.55 2.89 -17.61
CA LEU A 67 39.23 1.89 -16.60
C LEU A 67 39.63 2.37 -15.19
N GLN A 68 40.81 2.98 -15.04
CA GLN A 68 41.26 3.49 -13.74
C GLN A 68 40.37 4.62 -13.22
N LEU A 69 39.96 5.56 -14.09
CA LEU A 69 39.01 6.61 -13.72
C LEU A 69 37.67 6.03 -13.29
N ASP A 70 37.15 5.04 -14.03
CA ASP A 70 35.90 4.36 -13.69
C ASP A 70 36.01 3.58 -12.36
N ILE A 71 37.13 2.90 -12.12
CA ILE A 71 37.43 2.21 -10.85
C ILE A 71 37.37 3.18 -9.67
N LEU A 72 38.09 4.31 -9.76
CA LEU A 72 38.12 5.32 -8.71
C LEU A 72 36.75 5.95 -8.51
N PHE A 73 36.09 6.33 -9.60
CA PHE A 73 34.77 6.95 -9.56
C PHE A 73 33.76 6.04 -8.85
N LYS A 74 33.67 4.77 -9.24
CA LYS A 74 32.74 3.83 -8.62
C LYS A 74 33.14 3.53 -7.17
N PHE A 75 34.43 3.43 -6.85
CA PHE A 75 34.85 3.22 -5.45
C PHE A 75 34.36 4.35 -4.53
N TYR A 76 34.56 5.61 -4.93
CA TYR A 76 34.12 6.75 -4.13
C TYR A 76 32.59 6.87 -4.04
N ASN A 77 31.87 6.61 -5.12
CA ASN A 77 30.41 6.69 -5.12
C ASN A 77 29.72 5.51 -4.42
N GLU A 78 30.34 4.33 -4.37
CA GLU A 78 29.67 3.14 -3.81
C GLU A 78 30.08 2.84 -2.38
N PHE A 79 31.35 3.10 -2.02
CA PHE A 79 31.89 2.74 -0.70
C PHE A 79 32.20 3.93 0.19
N CYS A 80 32.36 5.14 -0.35
CA CYS A 80 32.68 6.33 0.46
C CYS A 80 31.52 7.28 0.83
N PRO A 81 30.26 7.18 0.32
CA PRO A 81 29.19 8.12 0.69
C PRO A 81 28.58 7.75 2.05
N ILE A 82 29.42 7.75 3.08
CA ILE A 82 29.05 7.47 4.46
C ILE A 82 28.90 8.82 5.15
N SER A 83 27.85 8.98 5.96
CA SER A 83 27.51 10.26 6.62
C SER A 83 28.64 10.87 7.46
N GLN A 84 29.60 10.06 7.89
CA GLN A 84 30.74 10.45 8.72
C GLN A 84 31.96 10.89 7.90
N VAL A 85 32.00 10.59 6.60
CA VAL A 85 33.13 10.91 5.70
C VAL A 85 32.96 12.32 5.17
N THR A 86 33.99 13.14 5.36
CA THR A 86 33.91 14.59 5.08
C THR A 86 34.60 15.02 3.79
N ASP A 87 35.56 14.24 3.30
CA ASP A 87 36.43 14.56 2.17
C ASP A 87 36.07 13.83 0.86
N VAL A 88 34.99 13.02 0.85
CA VAL A 88 34.60 12.22 -0.33
C VAL A 88 34.28 13.07 -1.56
N ASP A 89 33.69 14.25 -1.36
CA ASP A 89 33.35 15.14 -2.46
C ASP A 89 34.62 15.65 -3.17
N ASP A 90 35.71 15.91 -2.44
CA ASP A 90 36.98 16.33 -3.03
C ASP A 90 37.52 15.25 -3.98
N TYR A 91 37.45 13.98 -3.57
CA TYR A 91 37.83 12.82 -4.39
C TYR A 91 36.95 12.66 -5.63
N ILE A 92 35.63 12.79 -5.49
CA ILE A 92 34.71 12.67 -6.63
C ILE A 92 34.91 13.82 -7.62
N GLN A 93 35.11 15.04 -7.14
CA GLN A 93 35.33 16.20 -8.00
C GLN A 93 36.67 16.12 -8.74
N ASP A 94 37.73 15.63 -8.10
CA ASP A 94 39.02 15.46 -8.77
C ASP A 94 38.96 14.41 -9.90
N VAL A 95 38.31 13.27 -9.66
CA VAL A 95 38.06 12.27 -10.72
C VAL A 95 37.23 12.85 -11.86
N LYS A 96 36.16 13.61 -11.56
CA LYS A 96 35.34 14.28 -12.58
C LYS A 96 36.15 15.32 -13.37
N LYS A 97 37.05 16.05 -12.70
CA LYS A 97 37.96 17.00 -13.34
C LYS A 97 38.88 16.27 -14.33
N HIS A 98 39.48 15.15 -13.92
CA HIS A 98 40.30 14.32 -14.81
C HIS A 98 39.52 13.76 -16.01
N MET A 99 38.25 13.38 -15.82
CA MET A 99 37.37 12.97 -16.92
C MET A 99 37.08 14.13 -17.88
N ALA A 100 36.83 15.34 -17.37
CA ALA A 100 36.46 16.51 -18.15
C ALA A 100 37.67 17.20 -18.82
N SER A 101 38.87 17.08 -18.26
CA SER A 101 40.10 17.68 -18.78
C SER A 101 40.86 16.79 -19.76
N SER A 102 40.23 15.76 -20.32
CA SER A 102 40.86 14.83 -21.27
C SER A 102 41.47 15.53 -22.50
N ASN A 103 40.97 16.71 -22.86
CA ASN A 103 41.46 17.55 -23.94
C ASN A 103 42.68 18.43 -23.59
N LYS A 104 43.10 18.42 -22.33
CA LYS A 104 44.20 19.22 -21.79
C LYS A 104 45.32 18.38 -21.18
N VAL A 105 45.14 17.07 -21.13
CA VAL A 105 46.07 16.12 -20.53
C VAL A 105 46.67 15.26 -21.62
N MET A 106 48.01 15.23 -21.67
CA MET A 106 48.75 14.40 -22.61
C MET A 106 48.88 12.97 -22.10
N LEU A 107 48.93 11.99 -23.00
CA LEU A 107 49.10 10.58 -22.62
C LEU A 107 50.33 10.36 -21.71
N ARG A 108 51.46 11.00 -21.98
CA ARG A 108 52.67 10.93 -21.14
C ARG A 108 52.46 11.41 -19.70
N GLU A 109 51.57 12.38 -19.49
CA GLU A 109 51.30 12.95 -18.16
C GLU A 109 50.47 11.97 -17.34
N VAL A 110 49.48 11.31 -17.96
CA VAL A 110 48.70 10.23 -17.35
C VAL A 110 49.57 9.06 -16.88
N LEU A 111 50.68 8.80 -17.58
CA LEU A 111 51.63 7.74 -17.24
C LEU A 111 52.54 8.11 -16.06
N SER A 112 52.60 9.39 -15.67
CA SER A 112 53.39 9.83 -14.53
C SER A 112 52.72 9.46 -13.21
N GLN A 113 53.52 9.13 -12.19
CA GLN A 113 53.01 8.86 -10.84
C GLN A 113 52.40 10.12 -10.21
N ASP A 114 52.97 11.29 -10.52
CA ASP A 114 52.52 12.59 -9.99
C ASP A 114 51.08 12.91 -10.39
N TYR A 115 50.65 12.49 -11.58
CA TYR A 115 49.27 12.68 -12.03
C TYR A 115 48.24 11.99 -11.12
N TRP A 116 48.64 10.89 -10.46
CA TRP A 116 47.76 10.12 -9.58
C TRP A 116 48.05 10.31 -8.10
N ALA A 117 48.94 11.23 -7.73
CA ALA A 117 49.42 11.42 -6.36
C ALA A 117 48.27 11.62 -5.36
N PHE A 118 47.20 12.32 -5.76
CA PHE A 118 46.02 12.54 -4.92
C PHE A 118 45.26 11.24 -4.59
N HIS A 119 45.24 10.29 -5.53
CA HIS A 119 44.53 9.02 -5.41
C HIS A 119 45.41 7.84 -4.98
N GLU A 120 46.73 8.02 -4.92
CA GLU A 120 47.74 6.97 -4.74
C GLU A 120 47.36 5.96 -3.64
N LYS A 121 47.01 6.49 -2.46
CA LYS A 121 46.68 5.72 -1.26
C LYS A 121 45.40 4.89 -1.39
N THR A 122 44.56 5.20 -2.36
CA THR A 122 43.27 4.52 -2.60
C THR A 122 43.27 3.62 -3.84
N LEU A 123 44.26 3.76 -4.73
CA LEU A 123 44.28 3.05 -6.02
C LEU A 123 44.26 1.53 -5.84
N PHE A 124 45.12 1.01 -4.98
CA PHE A 124 45.26 -0.43 -4.76
C PHE A 124 43.93 -1.05 -4.31
N ILE A 125 43.30 -0.45 -3.30
CA ILE A 125 42.06 -0.99 -2.75
C ILE A 125 40.88 -0.79 -3.70
N SER A 126 40.82 0.35 -4.40
CA SER A 126 39.76 0.64 -5.37
C SER A 126 39.74 -0.41 -6.48
N ARG A 127 40.92 -0.79 -7.00
CA ARG A 127 41.07 -1.87 -7.99
C ARG A 127 40.57 -3.21 -7.44
N ARG A 128 40.88 -3.54 -6.18
CA ARG A 128 40.40 -4.77 -5.53
C ARG A 128 38.88 -4.75 -5.34
N CYS A 129 38.29 -3.62 -4.95
CA CYS A 129 36.86 -3.44 -4.76
C CYS A 129 36.06 -3.49 -6.06
N TYR A 130 36.67 -3.20 -7.21
CA TYR A 130 35.97 -3.04 -8.48
C TYR A 130 35.11 -4.27 -8.84
N LYS A 131 35.61 -5.48 -8.61
CA LYS A 131 34.85 -6.72 -8.87
C LYS A 131 33.66 -6.95 -7.93
N TYR A 132 33.60 -6.23 -6.81
CA TYR A 132 32.55 -6.36 -5.79
C TYR A 132 31.53 -5.22 -5.81
N ILE A 133 31.62 -4.27 -6.75
CA ILE A 133 30.70 -3.12 -6.83
C ILE A 133 29.24 -3.57 -6.88
N GLN A 134 28.95 -4.66 -7.61
CA GLN A 134 27.60 -5.19 -7.75
C GLN A 134 27.25 -6.24 -6.68
N SER A 135 28.21 -6.63 -5.84
CA SER A 135 28.01 -7.64 -4.80
C SER A 135 27.23 -7.05 -3.62
N ARG A 136 25.99 -7.50 -3.45
CA ARG A 136 25.17 -7.19 -2.29
C ARG A 136 25.71 -7.88 -1.04
N PHE A 137 26.22 -9.10 -1.16
CA PHE A 137 26.81 -9.81 -0.02
C PHE A 137 28.04 -9.09 0.55
N PHE A 138 28.98 -8.68 -0.31
CA PHE A 138 30.15 -7.90 0.11
C PHE A 138 29.72 -6.55 0.71
N ARG A 139 28.75 -5.89 0.08
CA ARG A 139 28.23 -4.60 0.56
C ARG A 139 27.56 -4.69 1.93
N ASN A 140 26.80 -5.75 2.20
CA ASN A 140 26.19 -5.98 3.51
C ASN A 140 27.26 -6.16 4.61
N ILE A 141 28.39 -6.80 4.30
CA ILE A 141 29.53 -6.89 5.23
C ILE A 141 30.13 -5.50 5.43
N PHE A 142 30.41 -4.77 4.35
CA PHE A 142 30.97 -3.42 4.42
C PHE A 142 30.12 -2.48 5.28
N GLU A 143 28.82 -2.38 5.00
CA GLU A 143 27.88 -1.49 5.70
C GLU A 143 27.83 -1.78 7.21
N ARG A 144 27.94 -3.06 7.60
CA ARG A 144 28.00 -3.44 9.02
C ARG A 144 29.27 -2.91 9.70
N TYR A 145 30.43 -3.09 9.08
CA TYR A 145 31.71 -2.66 9.66
C TYR A 145 31.82 -1.15 9.72
N VAL A 146 31.29 -0.45 8.72
CA VAL A 146 31.20 1.02 8.72
C VAL A 146 30.38 1.53 9.91
N GLN A 147 29.24 0.89 10.20
CA GLN A 147 28.38 1.30 11.31
C GLN A 147 29.07 1.15 12.67
N GLU A 148 29.94 0.14 12.82
CA GLU A 148 30.67 -0.13 14.05
C GLU A 148 31.96 0.73 14.20
N ASP A 149 32.53 1.25 13.10
CA ASP A 149 33.78 2.02 13.11
C ASP A 149 33.58 3.55 13.00
N THR A 150 33.41 4.21 14.15
CA THR A 150 33.29 5.67 14.25
C THR A 150 34.53 6.46 13.82
N ALA A 151 35.68 5.82 13.59
CA ALA A 151 36.90 6.50 13.16
C ALA A 151 36.96 6.70 11.62
N ALA A 152 36.04 6.10 10.87
CA ALA A 152 35.97 6.17 9.40
C ALA A 152 35.44 7.53 8.88
N THR A 153 36.19 8.60 9.16
CA THR A 153 35.83 9.99 8.84
C THR A 153 36.46 10.53 7.55
N LYS A 154 37.38 9.77 6.95
CA LYS A 154 38.12 10.14 5.74
C LYS A 154 38.18 9.01 4.72
N VAL A 155 38.20 9.35 3.44
CA VAL A 155 38.37 8.39 2.32
C VAL A 155 39.64 7.58 2.46
N GLU A 156 40.77 8.22 2.84
CA GLU A 156 42.04 7.51 3.05
C GLU A 156 41.92 6.45 4.15
N TYR A 157 41.20 6.74 5.24
CA TYR A 157 40.98 5.79 6.32
C TYR A 157 40.18 4.57 5.84
N ILE A 158 39.09 4.82 5.07
CA ILE A 158 38.29 3.76 4.47
C ILE A 158 39.18 2.85 3.63
N ALA A 159 40.00 3.47 2.77
CA ALA A 159 40.83 2.76 1.83
C ALA A 159 41.94 1.93 2.50
N GLN A 160 42.61 2.50 3.51
CA GLN A 160 43.82 1.91 4.08
C GLN A 160 43.59 1.06 5.33
N ARG A 161 42.49 1.26 6.06
CA ARG A 161 42.21 0.53 7.31
C ARG A 161 40.93 -0.27 7.24
N LEU A 162 39.80 0.39 6.98
CA LEU A 162 38.50 -0.25 7.06
C LEU A 162 38.34 -1.35 6.00
N MET A 163 38.59 -1.02 4.74
CA MET A 163 38.36 -1.93 3.63
C MET A 163 39.27 -3.17 3.67
N PRO A 164 40.57 -3.07 4.02
CA PRO A 164 41.40 -4.25 4.31
C PRO A 164 40.81 -5.18 5.39
N GLU A 165 40.26 -4.63 6.47
CA GLU A 165 39.59 -5.43 7.51
C GLU A 165 38.30 -6.08 6.98
N VAL A 166 37.51 -5.34 6.20
CA VAL A 166 36.31 -5.87 5.52
C VAL A 166 36.68 -7.05 4.61
N PHE A 167 37.77 -6.96 3.86
CA PHE A 167 38.26 -8.08 3.04
C PHE A 167 38.65 -9.29 3.87
N LYS A 168 39.39 -9.13 4.97
CA LYS A 168 39.73 -10.25 5.86
C LYS A 168 38.49 -10.96 6.38
N LYS A 169 37.45 -10.19 6.68
CA LYS A 169 36.17 -10.71 7.18
C LYS A 169 35.36 -11.39 6.09
N TYR A 170 35.30 -10.80 4.91
CA TYR A 170 34.74 -11.44 3.72
C TYR A 170 35.40 -12.80 3.46
N ASP A 171 36.74 -12.85 3.43
CA ASP A 171 37.50 -14.08 3.23
C ASP A 171 37.19 -15.12 4.32
N THR A 172 37.08 -14.67 5.59
CA THR A 172 36.68 -15.53 6.73
C THR A 172 35.28 -16.12 6.55
N TYR A 173 34.32 -15.32 6.08
CA TYR A 173 32.97 -15.81 5.82
C TYR A 173 32.94 -16.78 4.65
N CYS A 174 33.65 -16.50 3.55
CA CYS A 174 33.78 -17.41 2.42
C CYS A 174 34.33 -18.78 2.85
N GLU A 175 35.33 -18.78 3.74
CA GLU A 175 35.88 -20.01 4.32
C GLU A 175 34.87 -20.80 5.17
N GLN A 176 34.06 -20.11 5.98
CA GLN A 176 33.03 -20.76 6.80
C GLN A 176 31.97 -21.50 5.95
N PHE A 177 31.72 -21.06 4.72
CA PHE A 177 30.77 -21.75 3.83
C PHE A 177 31.24 -23.14 3.39
N LYS A 178 32.51 -23.52 3.59
CA LYS A 178 32.99 -24.92 3.41
C LYS A 178 32.20 -25.91 4.25
N GLU A 179 31.75 -25.50 5.44
CA GLU A 179 30.87 -26.29 6.30
C GLU A 179 29.48 -25.64 6.48
N TRP A 180 28.95 -25.06 5.39
CA TRP A 180 27.72 -24.26 5.42
C TRP A 180 26.55 -24.92 6.15
N GLU A 181 26.41 -26.25 6.08
CA GLU A 181 25.33 -27.00 6.71
C GLU A 181 25.25 -26.82 8.24
N LYS A 182 26.36 -26.47 8.89
CA LYS A 182 26.47 -26.24 10.33
C LYS A 182 26.21 -24.79 10.72
N LEU A 183 26.30 -23.85 9.77
CA LEU A 183 26.14 -22.42 10.04
C LEU A 183 24.71 -22.11 10.47
N LYS A 184 24.58 -21.11 11.35
CA LYS A 184 23.27 -20.63 11.80
C LYS A 184 22.63 -19.77 10.74
N CYS A 185 21.31 -19.89 10.59
CA CYS A 185 20.52 -19.06 9.69
C CYS A 185 20.63 -17.58 10.06
N SER A 186 20.56 -17.26 11.36
CA SER A 186 20.65 -15.88 11.87
C SER A 186 21.95 -15.19 11.45
N ASP A 187 23.09 -15.87 11.63
CA ASP A 187 24.41 -15.34 11.27
C ASP A 187 24.54 -15.11 9.75
N ALA A 188 24.07 -16.06 8.94
CA ALA A 188 24.15 -15.97 7.49
C ALA A 188 23.15 -14.96 6.90
N SER A 189 21.92 -14.90 7.43
CA SER A 189 20.86 -13.99 6.94
C SER A 189 21.27 -12.53 7.02
N LEU A 190 22.13 -12.15 7.97
CA LEU A 190 22.65 -10.78 8.09
C LEU A 190 23.34 -10.30 6.80
N PHE A 191 24.04 -11.19 6.10
CA PHE A 191 24.83 -10.83 4.92
C PHE A 191 24.18 -11.23 3.61
N TRP A 192 23.27 -12.20 3.61
CA TRP A 192 22.55 -12.65 2.41
C TRP A 192 21.22 -11.93 2.17
N ASN A 193 20.81 -11.02 3.06
CA ASN A 193 19.58 -10.24 2.90
C ASN A 193 19.61 -9.42 1.59
N ASN A 194 18.50 -9.45 0.84
CA ASN A 194 18.32 -8.75 -0.44
C ASN A 194 19.30 -9.13 -1.56
N VAL A 195 20.02 -10.25 -1.45
CA VAL A 195 20.79 -10.81 -2.56
C VAL A 195 19.84 -11.33 -3.64
N THR A 196 19.94 -10.78 -4.85
CA THR A 196 19.09 -11.13 -5.99
C THR A 196 19.66 -12.25 -6.87
N ASP A 197 20.99 -12.34 -6.97
CA ASP A 197 21.67 -13.37 -7.75
C ASP A 197 22.72 -14.09 -6.89
N VAL A 198 22.29 -15.18 -6.25
CA VAL A 198 23.16 -16.02 -5.43
C VAL A 198 24.30 -16.64 -6.24
N ASN A 199 24.07 -16.96 -7.51
CA ASN A 199 25.09 -17.60 -8.34
C ASN A 199 26.25 -16.64 -8.62
N ALA A 200 25.93 -15.40 -8.99
CA ALA A 200 26.93 -14.36 -9.23
C ALA A 200 27.74 -14.07 -7.96
N GLU A 201 27.09 -14.00 -6.79
CA GLU A 201 27.79 -13.80 -5.51
C GLU A 201 28.76 -14.93 -5.18
N LEU A 202 28.34 -16.18 -5.39
CA LEU A 202 29.20 -17.35 -5.17
C LEU A 202 30.37 -17.41 -6.18
N ASP A 203 30.19 -16.93 -7.40
CA ASP A 203 31.26 -16.88 -8.41
C ASP A 203 32.37 -15.87 -8.05
N LEU A 204 32.05 -14.87 -7.21
CA LEU A 204 33.02 -13.93 -6.64
C LEU A 204 33.83 -14.54 -5.47
N MET A 205 33.34 -15.63 -4.86
CA MET A 205 34.02 -16.32 -3.76
C MET A 205 35.06 -17.29 -4.34
N GLU A 206 36.23 -16.78 -4.73
CA GLU A 206 37.30 -17.54 -5.41
C GLU A 206 37.66 -18.86 -4.69
N VAL A 207 37.77 -18.82 -3.36
CA VAL A 207 38.07 -19.98 -2.49
C VAL A 207 36.98 -21.06 -2.54
N TYR A 208 35.74 -20.69 -2.85
CA TYR A 208 34.58 -21.56 -2.76
C TYR A 208 34.09 -22.07 -4.12
N LYS A 209 34.69 -21.61 -5.23
CA LYS A 209 34.23 -21.91 -6.60
C LYS A 209 34.11 -23.42 -6.87
N GLU A 210 34.99 -24.23 -6.27
CA GLU A 210 35.02 -25.69 -6.41
C GLU A 210 34.00 -26.44 -5.51
N HIS A 211 33.45 -25.76 -4.49
CA HIS A 211 32.50 -26.31 -3.51
C HIS A 211 31.05 -25.89 -3.78
N LYS A 212 30.82 -25.23 -4.93
CA LYS A 212 29.49 -24.79 -5.38
C LYS A 212 28.62 -26.02 -5.65
N ASN A 213 27.54 -26.16 -4.87
CA ASN A 213 26.54 -27.21 -5.03
C ASN A 213 25.15 -26.57 -5.14
N GLN A 214 24.30 -27.15 -5.99
CA GLN A 214 22.89 -26.78 -6.16
C GLN A 214 22.13 -26.70 -4.84
N LYS A 215 22.39 -27.61 -3.88
CA LYS A 215 21.74 -27.60 -2.56
C LYS A 215 22.00 -26.30 -1.79
N LEU A 216 23.25 -25.82 -1.81
CA LEU A 216 23.64 -24.57 -1.17
C LEU A 216 23.04 -23.37 -1.89
N ILE A 217 23.09 -23.34 -3.23
CA ILE A 217 22.50 -22.25 -4.03
C ILE A 217 21.02 -22.08 -3.67
N GLN A 218 20.27 -23.18 -3.62
CA GLN A 218 18.87 -23.16 -3.20
C GLN A 218 18.69 -22.70 -1.76
N THR A 219 19.55 -23.13 -0.83
CA THR A 219 19.50 -22.68 0.56
C THR A 219 19.71 -21.18 0.69
N LEU A 220 20.69 -20.62 -0.01
CA LEU A 220 20.99 -19.19 0.04
C LEU A 220 19.92 -18.35 -0.68
N ASP A 221 19.32 -18.87 -1.76
CA ASP A 221 18.18 -18.22 -2.42
C ASP A 221 16.94 -18.18 -1.52
N HIS A 222 16.70 -19.25 -0.76
CA HIS A 222 15.68 -19.25 0.29
C HIS A 222 16.04 -18.30 1.44
N LEU A 223 17.31 -18.28 1.85
CA LEU A 223 17.81 -17.44 2.94
C LEU A 223 17.66 -15.94 2.62
N SER A 224 17.94 -15.52 1.39
CA SER A 224 17.78 -14.13 0.95
C SER A 224 16.33 -13.65 0.99
N LYS A 225 15.36 -14.59 0.97
CA LYS A 225 13.92 -14.35 1.01
C LYS A 225 13.31 -14.49 2.41
N ILE A 226 14.08 -14.87 3.44
CA ILE A 226 13.57 -15.07 4.80
C ILE A 226 12.89 -13.82 5.36
N SER A 227 13.46 -12.63 5.14
CA SER A 227 12.89 -11.36 5.62
C SER A 227 11.51 -11.09 5.02
N LEU A 228 11.36 -11.32 3.71
CA LEU A 228 10.10 -11.23 2.99
C LEU A 228 9.06 -12.23 3.53
N TRP A 229 9.43 -13.49 3.69
CA TRP A 229 8.52 -14.52 4.19
C TRP A 229 8.11 -14.31 5.64
N THR A 230 9.04 -13.85 6.49
CA THR A 230 8.74 -13.48 7.88
C THR A 230 7.65 -12.42 7.91
N LYS A 231 7.79 -11.34 7.11
CA LYS A 231 6.78 -10.29 7.01
C LYS A 231 5.43 -10.83 6.54
N ARG A 232 5.41 -11.62 5.47
CA ARG A 232 4.18 -12.20 4.91
C ARG A 232 3.44 -13.11 5.88
N LEU A 233 4.16 -13.95 6.62
CA LEU A 233 3.54 -14.88 7.56
C LEU A 233 2.99 -14.13 8.79
N VAL A 234 3.63 -13.05 9.23
CA VAL A 234 3.08 -12.16 10.28
C VAL A 234 1.82 -11.43 9.79
N GLU A 235 1.80 -10.94 8.54
CA GLU A 235 0.61 -10.35 7.93
C GLU A 235 -0.53 -11.38 7.85
N LEU A 236 -0.23 -12.61 7.42
CA LEU A 236 -1.20 -13.70 7.40
C LEU A 236 -1.72 -14.05 8.79
N GLU A 237 -0.86 -14.11 9.81
CA GLU A 237 -1.27 -14.37 11.20
C GLU A 237 -2.30 -13.35 11.68
N LYS A 238 -2.09 -12.05 11.39
CA LYS A 238 -3.06 -11.01 11.69
C LYS A 238 -4.40 -11.26 11.00
N VAL A 239 -4.38 -11.59 9.71
CA VAL A 239 -5.61 -11.85 8.93
C VAL A 239 -6.35 -13.09 9.45
N VAL A 240 -5.64 -14.18 9.73
CA VAL A 240 -6.21 -15.40 10.32
C VAL A 240 -6.92 -15.09 11.63
N ASN A 241 -6.31 -14.24 12.49
CA ASN A 241 -6.91 -13.81 13.74
C ASN A 241 -8.12 -12.88 13.53
N LEU A 242 -8.05 -11.92 12.58
CA LEU A 242 -9.14 -11.01 12.25
C LEU A 242 -10.40 -11.76 11.79
N PHE A 243 -10.23 -12.78 10.95
CA PHE A 243 -11.34 -13.61 10.45
C PHE A 243 -11.68 -14.78 11.39
N LYS A 244 -11.03 -14.90 12.55
CA LYS A 244 -11.30 -15.91 13.58
C LYS A 244 -11.29 -17.34 13.01
N ILE A 245 -10.35 -17.60 12.10
CA ILE A 245 -10.19 -18.91 11.45
C ILE A 245 -9.81 -19.96 12.50
N LEU A 246 -10.39 -21.17 12.41
CA LEU A 246 -10.13 -22.23 13.38
C LEU A 246 -8.67 -22.69 13.29
N ARG A 247 -7.97 -22.73 14.44
CA ARG A 247 -6.56 -23.13 14.53
C ARG A 247 -6.39 -24.34 15.43
N SER A 248 -5.42 -25.18 15.10
CA SER A 248 -4.85 -26.12 16.06
C SER A 248 -3.67 -25.45 16.77
N GLU A 249 -3.42 -25.77 18.04
CA GLU A 249 -2.32 -25.17 18.82
C GLU A 249 -0.95 -25.30 18.09
N ASN A 250 -0.80 -26.34 17.29
CA ASN A 250 0.41 -26.68 16.54
C ASN A 250 0.22 -26.63 15.01
N ASP A 251 -0.52 -25.65 14.50
CA ASP A 251 -0.69 -25.46 13.06
C ASP A 251 0.64 -25.09 12.35
N TRP A 252 0.64 -25.21 11.03
CA TRP A 252 1.84 -24.99 10.22
C TRP A 252 2.32 -23.54 10.22
N LEU A 253 1.43 -22.56 10.41
CA LEU A 253 1.76 -21.14 10.42
C LEU A 253 2.55 -20.79 11.70
N ASN A 254 2.08 -21.27 12.86
CA ASN A 254 2.80 -21.14 14.13
C ASN A 254 4.20 -21.77 14.05
N LYS A 255 4.28 -23.03 13.58
CA LYS A 255 5.57 -23.72 13.41
C LYS A 255 6.52 -22.97 12.46
N SER A 256 5.97 -22.35 11.42
CA SER A 256 6.76 -21.57 10.47
C SER A 256 7.29 -20.28 11.09
N LEU A 257 6.45 -19.57 11.85
CA LEU A 257 6.86 -18.37 12.58
C LEU A 257 7.88 -18.68 13.67
N GLU A 258 7.73 -19.80 14.39
CA GLU A 258 8.72 -20.28 15.37
C GLU A 258 10.06 -20.59 14.70
N PHE A 259 10.06 -21.30 13.56
CA PHE A 259 11.28 -21.58 12.81
C PHE A 259 12.00 -20.30 12.39
N LEU A 260 11.27 -19.29 11.90
CA LEU A 260 11.84 -18.02 11.44
C LEU A 260 12.33 -17.12 12.59
N LYS A 261 11.79 -17.28 13.80
CA LYS A 261 12.23 -16.56 15.01
C LYS A 261 13.40 -17.24 15.72
N ASP A 262 13.63 -18.53 15.49
CA ASP A 262 14.66 -19.30 16.16
C ASP A 262 16.06 -19.07 15.56
N ASN A 263 16.86 -18.26 16.25
CA ASN A 263 18.22 -17.92 15.86
C ASN A 263 19.20 -19.11 15.88
N SER A 264 18.80 -20.26 16.42
CA SER A 264 19.64 -21.47 16.50
C SER A 264 19.53 -22.40 15.30
N LYS A 265 18.56 -22.17 14.40
CA LYS A 265 18.36 -23.01 13.20
C LYS A 265 19.60 -23.01 12.31
N LYS A 266 19.89 -24.18 11.73
CA LYS A 266 21.04 -24.38 10.85
C LYS A 266 20.63 -24.22 9.38
N LEU A 267 21.56 -23.79 8.53
CA LEU A 267 21.33 -23.65 7.09
C LEU A 267 20.89 -24.95 6.42
N SER A 268 21.39 -26.10 6.88
CA SER A 268 20.95 -27.43 6.38
C SER A 268 19.45 -27.68 6.53
N GLN A 269 18.77 -26.97 7.43
CA GLN A 269 17.34 -27.10 7.71
C GLN A 269 16.47 -26.15 6.89
N VAL A 270 17.06 -25.18 6.18
CA VAL A 270 16.32 -24.15 5.44
C VAL A 270 15.55 -24.77 4.27
N ASN A 271 16.19 -25.63 3.48
CA ASN A 271 15.52 -26.24 2.32
C ASN A 271 14.34 -27.13 2.75
N SER A 272 14.49 -27.92 3.81
CA SER A 272 13.38 -28.75 4.31
C SER A 272 12.24 -27.88 4.83
N PHE A 273 12.55 -26.80 5.56
CA PHE A 273 11.56 -25.83 5.99
C PHE A 273 10.80 -25.22 4.80
N PHE A 274 11.51 -24.71 3.79
CA PHE A 274 10.89 -24.08 2.62
C PHE A 274 10.09 -25.07 1.77
N ASN A 275 10.50 -26.33 1.68
CA ASN A 275 9.71 -27.37 1.03
C ASN A 275 8.37 -27.57 1.76
N CYS A 276 8.39 -27.63 3.10
CA CYS A 276 7.17 -27.70 3.89
C CYS A 276 6.31 -26.44 3.75
N LEU A 277 6.93 -25.26 3.80
CA LEU A 277 6.25 -23.98 3.65
C LEU A 277 5.55 -23.90 2.28
N ASN A 278 6.28 -24.13 1.20
CA ASN A 278 5.80 -24.07 -0.18
C ASN A 278 4.60 -24.98 -0.42
N ASN A 279 4.57 -26.17 0.18
CA ASN A 279 3.42 -27.06 0.08
C ASN A 279 2.16 -26.42 0.69
N ASN A 280 2.29 -25.75 1.84
CA ASN A 280 1.17 -25.11 2.55
C ASN A 280 0.67 -23.83 1.87
N ILE A 281 1.57 -23.08 1.22
CA ILE A 281 1.24 -21.79 0.60
C ILE A 281 1.04 -21.87 -0.93
N SER A 282 1.13 -23.07 -1.52
CA SER A 282 1.04 -23.30 -2.96
C SER A 282 -0.20 -22.70 -3.62
N ASN A 283 -1.30 -22.59 -2.86
CA ASN A 283 -2.55 -22.01 -3.32
C ASN A 283 -2.57 -20.47 -3.37
N ALA A 284 -1.56 -19.78 -2.81
CA ALA A 284 -1.49 -18.32 -2.70
C ALA A 284 -0.49 -17.71 -3.69
N ASN A 285 -1.00 -17.00 -4.69
CA ASN A 285 -0.17 -16.26 -5.65
C ASN A 285 0.23 -14.86 -5.13
N GLN A 286 1.01 -14.12 -5.91
CA GLN A 286 1.50 -12.78 -5.53
C GLN A 286 0.36 -11.79 -5.24
N GLU A 287 -0.73 -11.83 -6.00
CA GLU A 287 -1.89 -10.95 -5.80
C GLU A 287 -2.64 -11.29 -4.50
N CYS A 288 -2.72 -12.58 -4.14
CA CYS A 288 -3.25 -13.01 -2.85
C CYS A 288 -2.41 -12.46 -1.68
N TRP A 289 -1.08 -12.47 -1.79
CA TRP A 289 -0.21 -11.87 -0.77
C TRP A 289 -0.36 -10.35 -0.66
N LYS A 290 -0.61 -9.64 -1.77
CA LYS A 290 -0.95 -8.20 -1.73
C LYS A 290 -2.26 -7.98 -0.99
N LEU A 291 -3.29 -8.79 -1.26
CA LEU A 291 -4.57 -8.72 -0.55
C LEU A 291 -4.43 -8.98 0.95
N ILE A 292 -3.65 -10.00 1.34
CA ILE A 292 -3.36 -10.31 2.75
C ILE A 292 -2.71 -9.11 3.44
N LYS A 293 -1.74 -8.45 2.79
CA LYS A 293 -1.11 -7.24 3.31
C LYS A 293 -2.15 -6.14 3.57
N GLU A 294 -3.04 -5.84 2.62
CA GLU A 294 -4.07 -4.80 2.80
C GLU A 294 -5.05 -5.17 3.92
N LEU A 295 -5.51 -6.42 3.99
CA LEU A 295 -6.37 -6.91 5.07
C LEU A 295 -5.70 -6.82 6.45
N SER A 296 -4.40 -7.12 6.53
CA SER A 296 -3.64 -7.08 7.79
C SER A 296 -3.51 -5.69 8.41
N ASN A 297 -3.74 -4.64 7.61
CA ASN A 297 -3.71 -3.23 8.03
C ASN A 297 -5.12 -2.62 8.16
N ALA A 298 -6.17 -3.43 8.03
CA ALA A 298 -7.55 -2.96 7.96
C ALA A 298 -8.37 -3.35 9.20
N ASP A 299 -7.75 -3.49 10.37
CA ASP A 299 -8.42 -3.95 11.60
C ASP A 299 -9.65 -3.10 11.96
N GLY A 300 -9.51 -1.77 11.99
CA GLY A 300 -10.62 -0.86 12.29
C GLY A 300 -11.75 -0.94 11.26
N PHE A 301 -11.41 -1.13 9.98
CA PHE A 301 -12.38 -1.32 8.92
C PHE A 301 -13.09 -2.68 8.98
N ILE A 302 -12.36 -3.77 9.27
CA ILE A 302 -12.93 -5.11 9.45
C ILE A 302 -13.87 -5.12 10.66
N SER A 303 -13.51 -4.47 11.77
CA SER A 303 -14.41 -4.29 12.91
C SER A 303 -15.69 -3.53 12.53
N PHE A 304 -15.58 -2.49 11.72
CA PHE A 304 -16.75 -1.80 11.19
C PHE A 304 -17.62 -2.71 10.29
N LEU A 305 -17.01 -3.54 9.44
CA LEU A 305 -17.74 -4.52 8.64
C LEU A 305 -18.51 -5.54 9.49
N GLU A 306 -17.94 -5.98 10.63
CA GLU A 306 -18.63 -6.83 11.60
C GLU A 306 -19.87 -6.14 12.20
N GLU A 307 -19.80 -4.84 12.50
CA GLU A 307 -20.96 -4.08 13.02
C GLU A 307 -22.12 -3.98 12.03
N ILE A 308 -21.79 -3.86 10.74
CA ILE A 308 -22.80 -3.71 9.68
C ILE A 308 -23.19 -5.03 9.03
N VAL A 309 -22.70 -6.18 9.51
CA VAL A 309 -22.78 -7.49 8.85
C VAL A 309 -24.21 -7.84 8.39
N GLU A 310 -25.20 -7.69 9.27
CA GLU A 310 -26.63 -8.00 9.03
C GLU A 310 -27.42 -6.86 8.37
N HIS A 311 -26.84 -5.66 8.27
CA HIS A 311 -27.54 -4.47 7.81
C HIS A 311 -27.46 -4.27 6.29
N ASP A 312 -28.58 -3.97 5.63
CA ASP A 312 -28.54 -3.53 4.24
C ASP A 312 -28.00 -2.09 4.18
N ILE A 313 -26.81 -1.93 3.61
CA ILE A 313 -26.10 -0.66 3.52
C ILE A 313 -26.22 0.00 2.14
N LYS A 314 -27.04 -0.54 1.22
CA LYS A 314 -27.25 0.08 -0.11
C LYS A 314 -27.75 1.51 -0.02
N ASN A 315 -28.53 1.81 1.00
CA ASN A 315 -29.09 3.15 1.23
C ASN A 315 -28.07 4.17 1.76
N LEU A 316 -26.82 3.75 2.09
CA LEU A 316 -25.76 4.67 2.48
C LEU A 316 -25.39 5.65 1.37
N ILE A 317 -25.58 5.26 0.10
CA ILE A 317 -25.30 6.12 -1.07
C ILE A 317 -26.12 7.41 -0.96
N ASN A 318 -27.38 7.33 -0.52
CA ASN A 318 -28.28 8.48 -0.40
C ASN A 318 -27.88 9.45 0.73
N GLY A 319 -26.98 9.06 1.65
CA GLY A 319 -26.52 9.93 2.73
C GLY A 319 -25.23 10.69 2.41
N VAL A 320 -24.65 10.47 1.22
CA VAL A 320 -23.43 11.17 0.78
C VAL A 320 -23.73 12.64 0.45
N ASP A 321 -24.92 12.94 -0.08
CA ASP A 321 -25.32 14.31 -0.46
C ASP A 321 -25.66 15.23 0.73
N ASP A 322 -26.14 14.66 1.83
CA ASP A 322 -26.58 15.40 3.04
C ASP A 322 -25.42 15.91 3.92
N HIS A 323 -24.18 15.52 3.62
CA HIS A 323 -22.97 15.88 4.37
C HIS A 323 -21.99 16.72 3.53
N SER A 324 -22.54 17.48 2.57
CA SER A 324 -21.85 18.14 1.44
C SER A 324 -20.87 19.27 1.77
N ASP A 325 -20.66 19.64 3.03
CA ASP A 325 -19.73 20.71 3.38
C ASP A 325 -18.27 20.23 3.55
N GLU A 326 -18.01 18.93 3.72
CA GLU A 326 -16.66 18.34 3.77
C GLU A 326 -16.58 17.06 2.93
N ARG A 327 -16.18 17.15 1.65
CA ARG A 327 -16.11 16.03 0.68
C ARG A 327 -15.02 14.98 1.00
N LEU A 328 -15.06 14.34 2.17
CA LEU A 328 -14.14 13.26 2.55
C LEU A 328 -14.57 11.88 2.01
N VAL A 329 -15.85 11.67 1.72
CA VAL A 329 -16.38 10.39 1.21
C VAL A 329 -17.22 10.64 -0.03
N GLN A 330 -16.90 9.95 -1.13
CA GLN A 330 -17.64 10.03 -2.40
C GLN A 330 -18.54 8.82 -2.58
N GLU A 331 -19.53 8.90 -3.47
CA GLU A 331 -20.40 7.77 -3.82
C GLU A 331 -19.61 6.52 -4.22
N ASP A 332 -18.51 6.69 -4.96
CA ASP A 332 -17.60 5.62 -5.35
C ASP A 332 -16.97 4.89 -4.14
N THR A 333 -16.72 5.62 -3.05
CA THR A 333 -16.24 5.03 -1.78
C THR A 333 -17.31 4.17 -1.13
N VAL A 334 -18.57 4.62 -1.13
CA VAL A 334 -19.71 3.85 -0.59
C VAL A 334 -20.02 2.63 -1.48
N SER A 335 -19.93 2.78 -2.80
CA SER A 335 -20.03 1.67 -3.76
C SER A 335 -18.94 0.62 -3.51
N SER A 336 -17.71 1.07 -3.27
CA SER A 336 -16.59 0.21 -2.89
C SER A 336 -16.86 -0.53 -1.58
N LEU A 337 -17.40 0.15 -0.55
CA LEU A 337 -17.80 -0.48 0.71
C LEU A 337 -18.83 -1.59 0.49
N ILE A 338 -19.86 -1.33 -0.32
CA ILE A 338 -20.91 -2.32 -0.62
C ILE A 338 -20.31 -3.56 -1.28
N GLN A 339 -19.44 -3.38 -2.27
CA GLN A 339 -18.77 -4.48 -2.97
C GLN A 339 -17.84 -5.26 -2.03
N VAL A 340 -17.01 -4.57 -1.25
CA VAL A 340 -16.09 -5.19 -0.29
C VAL A 340 -16.87 -5.99 0.76
N LYS A 341 -17.95 -5.41 1.31
CA LYS A 341 -18.83 -6.12 2.25
C LYS A 341 -19.36 -7.40 1.60
N GLN A 342 -19.96 -7.33 0.41
CA GLN A 342 -20.52 -8.50 -0.27
C GLN A 342 -19.50 -9.62 -0.47
N ILE A 343 -18.25 -9.27 -0.79
CA ILE A 343 -17.18 -10.22 -1.06
C ILE A 343 -16.61 -10.83 0.23
N LEU A 344 -16.46 -10.04 1.29
CA LEU A 344 -15.84 -10.48 2.55
C LEU A 344 -16.84 -11.14 3.53
N LEU A 345 -18.13 -10.83 3.43
CA LEU A 345 -19.19 -11.38 4.28
C LEU A 345 -19.14 -12.92 4.40
N PRO A 346 -18.94 -13.70 3.31
CA PRO A 346 -18.87 -15.16 3.40
C PRO A 346 -17.73 -15.70 4.25
N PHE A 347 -16.67 -14.91 4.50
CA PHE A 347 -15.53 -15.27 5.35
C PHE A 347 -15.74 -14.89 6.82
N MET A 348 -16.58 -13.89 7.08
CA MET A 348 -16.94 -13.47 8.43
C MET A 348 -17.97 -14.40 9.07
N ASN A 349 -18.62 -15.26 8.27
CA ASN A 349 -19.59 -16.22 8.78
C ASN A 349 -18.91 -17.35 9.56
N LYS A 350 -19.02 -17.27 10.89
CA LYS A 350 -18.45 -18.19 11.88
C LYS A 350 -18.85 -19.67 11.71
N ASN A 351 -19.86 -19.96 10.90
CA ASN A 351 -20.33 -21.33 10.67
C ASN A 351 -19.48 -22.11 9.65
N LYS A 352 -18.59 -21.44 8.90
CA LYS A 352 -17.64 -22.12 8.01
C LYS A 352 -16.37 -22.49 8.78
N ARG A 353 -16.14 -23.79 8.94
CA ARG A 353 -14.89 -24.34 9.48
C ARG A 353 -13.86 -24.44 8.34
N ASP A 354 -13.35 -23.30 7.89
CA ASP A 354 -12.25 -23.29 6.94
C ASP A 354 -10.93 -23.42 7.72
N ASP A 355 -10.03 -24.31 7.28
CA ASP A 355 -8.64 -24.29 7.74
C ASP A 355 -7.85 -23.20 6.97
N ILE A 356 -6.61 -22.93 7.40
CA ILE A 356 -5.78 -21.87 6.79
C ILE A 356 -5.57 -22.12 5.29
N ALA A 357 -5.40 -23.37 4.87
CA ALA A 357 -5.18 -23.72 3.46
C ALA A 357 -6.42 -23.43 2.59
N SER A 358 -7.60 -23.80 3.10
CA SER A 358 -8.90 -23.56 2.45
C SER A 358 -9.24 -22.07 2.40
N PHE A 359 -8.89 -21.33 3.47
CA PHE A 359 -9.00 -19.89 3.53
C PHE A 359 -8.12 -19.20 2.48
N LEU A 360 -6.84 -19.58 2.38
CA LEU A 360 -5.91 -19.06 1.37
C LEU A 360 -6.38 -19.37 -0.05
N ALA A 361 -6.87 -20.58 -0.31
CA ALA A 361 -7.42 -20.95 -1.61
C ALA A 361 -8.66 -20.10 -1.97
N SER A 362 -9.51 -19.82 -0.99
CA SER A 362 -10.69 -18.98 -1.17
C SER A 362 -10.33 -17.52 -1.45
N LEU A 363 -9.36 -16.95 -0.72
CA LEU A 363 -8.82 -15.61 -1.00
C LEU A 363 -8.23 -15.52 -2.41
N SER A 364 -7.42 -16.51 -2.81
CA SER A 364 -6.84 -16.60 -4.16
C SER A 364 -7.88 -16.65 -5.26
N ASN A 365 -8.99 -17.37 -5.05
CA ASN A 365 -10.08 -17.44 -6.02
C ASN A 365 -10.83 -16.11 -6.14
N ILE A 366 -10.93 -15.35 -5.05
CA ILE A 366 -11.61 -14.06 -5.04
C ILE A 366 -10.79 -12.98 -5.71
N ILE A 367 -9.49 -12.90 -5.43
CA ILE A 367 -8.63 -11.89 -6.07
C ILE A 367 -8.54 -12.13 -7.59
N LYS A 368 -8.58 -13.39 -8.02
CA LYS A 368 -8.70 -13.74 -9.46
C LYS A 368 -9.99 -13.20 -10.09
N LYS A 369 -11.11 -13.23 -9.37
CA LYS A 369 -12.41 -12.72 -9.84
C LYS A 369 -12.54 -11.20 -9.71
N ASN A 370 -11.83 -10.60 -8.74
CA ASN A 370 -11.92 -9.19 -8.39
C ASN A 370 -10.52 -8.60 -8.18
N PRO A 371 -9.75 -8.32 -9.26
CA PRO A 371 -8.36 -7.87 -9.15
C PRO A 371 -8.18 -6.57 -8.35
N THR A 372 -9.17 -5.67 -8.38
CA THR A 372 -9.17 -4.37 -7.70
C THR A 372 -9.62 -4.43 -6.24
N LEU A 373 -9.86 -5.63 -5.68
CA LEU A 373 -10.37 -5.78 -4.31
C LEU A 373 -9.43 -5.17 -3.26
N GLY A 374 -8.11 -5.37 -3.41
CA GLY A 374 -7.13 -4.81 -2.47
C GLY A 374 -7.18 -3.29 -2.41
N GLU A 375 -7.29 -2.63 -3.57
CA GLU A 375 -7.41 -1.17 -3.68
C GLU A 375 -8.70 -0.66 -3.04
N LYS A 376 -9.83 -1.37 -3.24
CA LYS A 376 -11.12 -1.03 -2.62
C LYS A 376 -11.07 -1.16 -1.11
N ILE A 377 -10.40 -2.19 -0.58
CA ILE A 377 -10.20 -2.36 0.87
C ILE A 377 -9.35 -1.21 1.41
N ALA A 378 -8.23 -0.88 0.76
CA ALA A 378 -7.37 0.22 1.17
C ALA A 378 -8.13 1.57 1.20
N LEU A 379 -8.94 1.83 0.17
CA LEU A 379 -9.81 3.00 0.09
C LEU A 379 -10.81 3.04 1.25
N CYS A 380 -11.56 1.96 1.47
CA CYS A 380 -12.54 1.88 2.55
C CYS A 380 -11.87 2.01 3.93
N ASN A 381 -10.67 1.45 4.10
CA ASN A 381 -9.90 1.55 5.33
C ASN A 381 -9.45 2.99 5.62
N SER A 382 -8.99 3.72 4.60
CA SER A 382 -8.60 5.12 4.76
C SER A 382 -9.75 6.04 5.21
N CYS A 383 -10.99 5.70 4.84
CA CYS A 383 -12.19 6.47 5.16
C CYS A 383 -13.13 5.76 6.17
N HIS A 384 -12.68 4.72 6.88
CA HIS A 384 -13.59 3.85 7.65
C HIS A 384 -14.34 4.59 8.76
N MET A 385 -13.70 5.55 9.43
CA MET A 385 -14.34 6.37 10.47
C MET A 385 -15.44 7.26 9.90
N ALA A 386 -15.19 7.87 8.73
CA ALA A 386 -16.19 8.69 8.05
C ALA A 386 -17.37 7.84 7.58
N LEU A 387 -17.09 6.67 6.97
CA LEU A 387 -18.13 5.70 6.58
C LEU A 387 -18.96 5.23 7.78
N ARG A 388 -18.31 4.97 8.92
CA ARG A 388 -18.98 4.57 10.16
C ARG A 388 -19.86 5.68 10.72
N ASN A 389 -19.43 6.94 10.63
CA ASN A 389 -20.23 8.09 11.06
C ASN A 389 -21.45 8.31 10.14
N ILE A 390 -21.27 8.21 8.81
CA ILE A 390 -22.39 8.27 7.85
C ILE A 390 -23.40 7.16 8.18
N TYR A 391 -22.92 5.93 8.42
CA TYR A 391 -23.78 4.83 8.82
C TYR A 391 -24.54 5.10 10.12
N LYS A 392 -23.88 5.59 11.17
CA LYS A 392 -24.54 5.95 12.44
C LYS A 392 -25.58 7.04 12.23
N ASN A 393 -25.26 8.12 11.52
CA ASN A 393 -26.18 9.23 11.26
C ASN A 393 -27.45 8.77 10.53
N ILE A 394 -27.31 7.91 9.51
CA ILE A 394 -28.46 7.38 8.76
C ILE A 394 -29.26 6.40 9.62
N SER A 395 -28.57 5.52 10.36
CA SER A 395 -29.21 4.55 11.26
C SER A 395 -30.01 5.27 12.37
N ASP A 396 -29.42 6.27 13.01
CA ASP A 396 -30.02 7.05 14.09
C ASP A 396 -31.22 7.85 13.57
N ARG A 397 -31.17 8.40 12.36
CA ARG A 397 -32.34 9.05 11.72
C ARG A 397 -33.51 8.09 11.55
N GLY A 398 -33.25 6.82 11.23
CA GLY A 398 -34.27 5.78 11.11
C GLY A 398 -34.94 5.47 12.45
N GLU A 399 -34.16 5.25 13.49
CA GLU A 399 -34.66 4.95 14.84
C GLU A 399 -35.38 6.13 15.50
N VAL A 400 -34.84 7.34 15.39
CA VAL A 400 -35.51 8.57 15.87
C VAL A 400 -36.87 8.76 15.19
N THR A 401 -36.98 8.41 13.90
CA THR A 401 -38.27 8.49 13.18
C THR A 401 -39.26 7.44 13.69
N LYS A 402 -38.82 6.19 13.92
CA LYS A 402 -39.66 5.14 14.53
C LYS A 402 -40.15 5.54 15.92
N GLU A 403 -39.28 6.11 16.75
CA GLU A 403 -39.62 6.54 18.11
C GLU A 403 -40.60 7.72 18.11
N LYS A 404 -40.42 8.71 17.22
CA LYS A 404 -41.38 9.80 17.01
C LYS A 404 -42.77 9.26 16.62
N ILE A 405 -42.81 8.31 15.68
CA ILE A 405 -44.07 7.70 15.23
C ILE A 405 -44.70 6.88 16.36
N LYS A 406 -43.91 6.11 17.11
CA LYS A 406 -44.40 5.34 18.26
C LYS A 406 -45.03 6.24 19.33
N ASN A 407 -44.38 7.35 19.67
CA ASN A 407 -44.92 8.32 20.62
C ASN A 407 -46.17 9.01 20.08
N ALA A 408 -46.20 9.34 18.79
CA ALA A 408 -47.38 9.88 18.13
C ALA A 408 -48.59 8.92 18.17
N VAL A 409 -48.39 7.62 17.95
CA VAL A 409 -49.48 6.64 17.94
C VAL A 409 -49.97 6.34 19.36
N LEU A 410 -49.06 6.15 20.32
CA LEU A 410 -49.39 5.70 21.66
C LEU A 410 -49.86 6.84 22.57
N ASN A 411 -49.23 8.01 22.46
CA ASN A 411 -49.39 9.13 23.38
C ASN A 411 -49.77 10.44 22.67
N GLY A 412 -50.03 10.38 21.36
CA GLY A 412 -50.35 11.56 20.56
C GLY A 412 -51.82 11.91 20.58
N SER A 413 -52.07 13.22 20.54
CA SER A 413 -53.38 13.80 20.34
C SER A 413 -53.42 14.70 19.11
N TYR A 414 -54.44 14.48 18.28
CA TYR A 414 -54.76 15.32 17.14
C TYR A 414 -55.79 16.38 17.56
N THR A 415 -55.39 17.65 17.49
CA THR A 415 -56.28 18.79 17.71
C THR A 415 -56.68 19.36 16.35
N PHE A 416 -57.98 19.34 16.06
CA PHE A 416 -58.55 19.97 14.87
C PHE A 416 -59.17 21.31 15.24
N GLY A 417 -58.99 22.33 14.41
CA GLY A 417 -59.60 23.64 14.66
C GLY A 417 -59.65 24.51 13.41
N ARG A 418 -60.34 25.64 13.49
CA ARG A 418 -60.39 26.62 12.39
C ARG A 418 -59.24 27.60 12.48
N ASP A 419 -58.53 27.79 11.38
CA ASP A 419 -57.66 28.95 11.19
C ASP A 419 -58.53 30.17 10.85
N GLU A 420 -58.60 31.14 11.76
CA GLU A 420 -59.32 32.39 11.51
C GLU A 420 -58.70 33.22 10.38
N LYS A 421 -57.40 33.05 10.09
CA LYS A 421 -56.68 33.81 9.04
C LYS A 421 -56.86 33.20 7.66
N GLU A 422 -56.72 31.88 7.55
CA GLU A 422 -56.79 31.18 6.25
C GLU A 422 -58.18 30.64 5.92
N ASP A 423 -59.12 30.70 6.86
CA ASP A 423 -60.45 30.11 6.77
C ASP A 423 -60.43 28.61 6.40
N LYS A 424 -59.52 27.86 7.03
CA LYS A 424 -59.31 26.43 6.78
C LYS A 424 -59.33 25.64 8.07
N CYS A 425 -59.62 24.34 7.96
CA CYS A 425 -59.42 23.39 9.04
C CYS A 425 -57.91 23.08 9.17
N LEU A 426 -57.35 23.34 10.35
CA LEU A 426 -56.00 22.97 10.75
C LEU A 426 -56.02 21.70 11.59
N VAL A 427 -54.91 20.98 11.53
CA VAL A 427 -54.62 19.88 12.45
C VAL A 427 -53.24 20.05 13.07
N LEU A 428 -53.16 19.81 14.38
CA LEU A 428 -51.92 19.71 15.13
C LEU A 428 -51.86 18.36 15.82
N LEU A 429 -50.73 17.67 15.70
CA LEU A 429 -50.43 16.46 16.48
C LEU A 429 -49.50 16.85 17.63
N LYS A 430 -49.91 16.56 18.87
CA LYS A 430 -49.14 16.85 20.08
C LYS A 430 -48.88 15.58 20.87
N TYR A 431 -47.67 15.43 21.40
CA TYR A 431 -47.38 14.42 22.43
C TYR A 431 -46.25 14.90 23.33
N THR A 432 -46.19 14.36 24.55
CA THR A 432 -45.08 14.65 25.48
C THR A 432 -43.99 13.60 25.27
N SER A 433 -42.79 14.05 24.89
CA SER A 433 -41.61 13.19 24.84
C SER A 433 -40.90 13.23 26.19
N ARG A 434 -40.72 12.05 26.82
CA ARG A 434 -39.95 11.89 28.04
C ARG A 434 -38.55 11.43 27.70
N THR A 435 -37.58 12.31 27.85
CA THR A 435 -36.16 11.92 27.91
C THR A 435 -35.72 11.84 29.36
N SER A 436 -34.64 11.11 29.65
CA SER A 436 -34.08 10.95 31.00
C SER A 436 -33.66 12.27 31.69
N LYS A 437 -33.72 13.41 30.99
CA LYS A 437 -33.34 14.74 31.50
C LYS A 437 -34.41 15.83 31.35
N SER A 438 -35.48 15.63 30.56
CA SER A 438 -36.55 16.63 30.40
C SER A 438 -37.84 16.04 29.79
N GLU A 439 -38.98 16.61 30.17
CA GLU A 439 -40.26 16.47 29.46
C GLU A 439 -40.37 17.60 28.43
N MET A 440 -40.51 17.25 27.14
CA MET A 440 -40.64 18.21 26.05
C MET A 440 -41.95 17.96 25.30
N LEU A 441 -42.78 19.00 25.14
CA LEU A 441 -44.00 18.92 24.35
C LEU A 441 -43.64 19.05 22.86
N MET A 442 -43.86 17.97 22.11
CA MET A 442 -43.68 17.96 20.66
C MET A 442 -44.99 18.35 19.99
N THR A 443 -44.93 19.28 19.04
CA THR A 443 -46.09 19.72 18.25
C THR A 443 -45.74 19.62 16.77
N TYR A 444 -46.61 18.99 15.98
CA TYR A 444 -46.45 18.78 14.54
C TYR A 444 -47.64 19.35 13.79
N ASN A 445 -47.39 20.13 12.75
CA ASN A 445 -48.41 20.61 11.82
C ASN A 445 -48.68 19.58 10.71
N MET A 446 -49.67 19.87 9.85
CA MET A 446 -50.07 18.95 8.78
C MET A 446 -48.94 18.55 7.83
N ASN A 447 -48.06 19.47 7.44
CA ASN A 447 -46.95 19.18 6.53
C ASN A 447 -45.93 18.25 7.18
N GLU A 448 -45.63 18.48 8.46
CA GLU A 448 -44.72 17.64 9.23
C GLU A 448 -45.31 16.24 9.50
N ILE A 449 -46.62 16.16 9.73
CA ILE A 449 -47.34 14.89 9.85
C ILE A 449 -47.25 14.09 8.54
N LEU A 450 -47.39 14.76 7.39
CA LEU A 450 -47.27 14.11 6.07
C LEU A 450 -45.85 13.67 5.74
N ASP A 451 -44.84 14.43 6.15
CA ASP A 451 -43.44 14.02 6.04
C ASP A 451 -43.18 12.76 6.89
N LEU A 452 -43.63 12.73 8.14
CA LEU A 452 -43.54 11.54 8.99
C LEU A 452 -44.27 10.33 8.38
N ARG A 453 -45.45 10.53 7.78
CA ARG A 453 -46.19 9.49 7.06
C ARG A 453 -45.39 8.97 5.85
N GLY A 454 -44.79 9.85 5.07
CA GLY A 454 -43.93 9.48 3.94
C GLY A 454 -42.75 8.62 4.37
N ARG A 455 -42.09 8.99 5.47
CA ARG A 455 -40.99 8.21 6.07
C ARG A 455 -41.48 6.88 6.64
N ALA A 456 -42.65 6.84 7.28
CA ALA A 456 -43.24 5.61 7.81
C ALA A 456 -43.44 4.56 6.71
N LEU A 457 -43.96 4.97 5.56
CA LEU A 457 -44.18 4.10 4.39
C LEU A 457 -42.87 3.57 3.79
N LEU A 458 -41.79 4.36 3.82
CA LEU A 458 -40.47 3.92 3.38
C LEU A 458 -39.86 2.89 4.34
N ILE A 459 -40.03 3.09 5.64
CA ILE A 459 -39.53 2.18 6.69
C ILE A 459 -40.32 0.86 6.71
N ALA A 460 -41.63 0.89 6.44
CA ALA A 460 -42.52 -0.27 6.52
C ALA A 460 -42.39 -1.29 5.37
N LYS A 461 -41.55 -1.03 4.34
CA LYS A 461 -41.34 -1.98 3.23
C LYS A 461 -40.75 -3.31 3.74
N PRO A 462 -41.17 -4.47 3.19
CA PRO A 462 -40.73 -5.76 3.72
C PRO A 462 -39.24 -6.00 3.46
N LYS A 463 -38.48 -6.28 4.54
CA LYS A 463 -37.25 -7.07 4.44
C LYS A 463 -37.61 -8.56 4.41
N ILE A 464 -36.83 -9.36 3.68
CA ILE A 464 -37.06 -10.79 3.44
C ILE A 464 -36.63 -11.66 4.65
N SER A 465 -36.28 -11.08 5.81
CA SER A 465 -35.77 -11.82 6.97
C SER A 465 -36.86 -12.28 7.94
N VAL A 466 -36.57 -13.41 8.59
CA VAL A 466 -37.47 -14.27 9.35
C VAL A 466 -37.58 -13.82 10.82
N ASN A 467 -38.83 -13.67 11.29
CA ASN A 467 -39.32 -13.69 12.67
C ASN A 467 -38.45 -13.01 13.76
N ASP A 468 -38.53 -11.67 13.81
CA ASP A 468 -38.28 -10.93 15.05
C ASP A 468 -39.60 -10.31 15.57
N LYS A 469 -39.99 -10.64 16.80
CA LYS A 469 -41.24 -10.17 17.42
C LYS A 469 -41.25 -8.63 17.59
N ASP A 470 -40.09 -8.04 17.81
CA ASP A 470 -39.95 -6.58 17.96
C ASP A 470 -40.08 -5.83 16.61
N GLU A 471 -39.71 -6.47 15.49
CA GLU A 471 -39.96 -5.94 14.15
C GLU A 471 -41.45 -5.96 13.80
N GLU A 472 -42.18 -7.00 14.22
CA GLU A 472 -43.62 -7.12 13.99
C GLU A 472 -44.42 -6.05 14.74
N ILE A 473 -44.09 -5.80 16.01
CA ILE A 473 -44.70 -4.73 16.82
C ILE A 473 -44.42 -3.36 16.20
N SER A 474 -43.19 -3.11 15.74
CA SER A 474 -42.80 -1.85 15.10
C SER A 474 -43.54 -1.62 13.78
N LYS A 475 -43.75 -2.68 12.99
CA LYS A 475 -44.50 -2.61 11.73
C LYS A 475 -45.98 -2.29 11.96
N ASN A 476 -46.59 -2.89 12.97
CA ASN A 476 -47.98 -2.61 13.33
C ASN A 476 -48.16 -1.14 13.73
N ILE A 477 -47.22 -0.59 14.50
CA ILE A 477 -47.23 0.84 14.91
C ILE A 477 -47.07 1.77 13.69
N LEU A 478 -46.18 1.45 12.75
CA LEU A 478 -45.99 2.25 11.52
C LEU A 478 -47.24 2.27 10.63
N ASN A 479 -47.91 1.11 10.50
CA ASN A 479 -49.17 1.00 9.76
C ASN A 479 -50.29 1.78 10.46
N GLU A 480 -50.38 1.67 11.78
CA GLU A 480 -51.37 2.38 12.59
C GLU A 480 -51.25 3.89 12.45
N PHE A 481 -50.02 4.42 12.48
CA PHE A 481 -49.77 5.84 12.23
C PHE A 481 -50.26 6.27 10.85
N THR A 482 -50.01 5.46 9.82
CA THR A 482 -50.46 5.75 8.45
C THR A 482 -51.99 5.85 8.40
N VAL A 483 -52.69 4.95 9.08
CA VAL A 483 -54.16 4.97 9.20
C VAL A 483 -54.66 6.22 9.92
N GLN A 484 -54.02 6.62 11.03
CA GLN A 484 -54.39 7.85 11.76
C GLN A 484 -54.27 9.09 10.87
N VAL A 485 -53.18 9.22 10.11
CA VAL A 485 -52.97 10.37 9.22
C VAL A 485 -53.99 10.39 8.09
N ASP A 486 -54.32 9.23 7.50
CA ASP A 486 -55.34 9.13 6.46
C ASP A 486 -56.73 9.58 6.99
N ILE A 487 -57.09 9.18 8.22
CA ILE A 487 -58.33 9.61 8.88
C ILE A 487 -58.30 11.12 9.15
N ALA A 488 -57.17 11.67 9.62
CA ALA A 488 -57.03 13.10 9.87
C ALA A 488 -57.24 13.93 8.58
N GLN A 489 -56.70 13.47 7.45
CA GLN A 489 -56.94 14.09 6.15
C GLN A 489 -58.43 14.08 5.77
N GLU A 490 -59.12 12.98 6.01
CA GLU A 490 -60.56 12.87 5.75
C GLU A 490 -61.39 13.77 6.67
N ILE A 491 -61.03 13.88 7.96
CA ILE A 491 -61.66 14.82 8.90
C ILE A 491 -61.51 16.25 8.38
N ILE A 492 -60.29 16.66 8.01
CA ILE A 492 -60.02 18.00 7.46
C ILE A 492 -60.90 18.26 6.24
N LYS A 493 -61.03 17.30 5.31
CA LYS A 493 -61.88 17.45 4.13
C LYS A 493 -63.35 17.66 4.50
N VAL A 494 -63.92 16.79 5.34
CA VAL A 494 -65.35 16.87 5.73
C VAL A 494 -65.65 18.17 6.47
N VAL A 495 -64.79 18.54 7.42
CA VAL A 495 -64.93 19.80 8.18
C VAL A 495 -64.80 21.01 7.26
N SER A 496 -63.85 20.99 6.31
CA SER A 496 -63.72 22.09 5.35
C SER A 496 -64.98 22.28 4.51
N VAL A 497 -65.66 21.19 4.12
CA VAL A 497 -66.94 21.27 3.42
C VAL A 497 -68.03 21.85 4.32
N LEU A 498 -68.15 21.38 5.56
CA LEU A 498 -69.09 21.91 6.55
C LEU A 498 -68.90 23.43 6.78
N MET A 499 -67.64 23.87 6.89
CA MET A 499 -67.28 25.28 6.99
C MET A 499 -67.71 26.08 5.76
N GLN A 500 -67.44 25.57 4.55
CA GLN A 500 -67.83 26.20 3.28
C GLN A 500 -69.35 26.30 3.12
N LEU A 501 -70.10 25.32 3.64
CA LEU A 501 -71.56 25.34 3.68
C LEU A 501 -72.13 26.26 4.78
N GLY A 502 -71.27 26.91 5.56
CA GLY A 502 -71.66 27.89 6.57
C GLY A 502 -72.20 27.30 7.87
N HIS A 503 -71.94 26.02 8.13
CA HIS A 503 -72.40 25.30 9.33
C HIS A 503 -71.97 26.05 10.60
N PHE A 504 -72.95 26.32 11.49
CA PHE A 504 -72.75 27.23 12.62
C PHE A 504 -71.69 26.74 13.62
N ASP A 505 -71.71 25.45 13.93
CA ASP A 505 -70.82 24.86 14.95
C ASP A 505 -69.34 24.86 14.54
N TYR A 506 -69.06 24.90 13.23
CA TYR A 506 -67.68 24.93 12.71
C TYR A 506 -67.16 26.35 12.49
N ARG A 507 -67.91 27.38 12.94
CA ARG A 507 -67.43 28.77 12.86
C ARG A 507 -66.32 29.05 13.88
N LYS A 508 -66.41 28.43 15.06
CA LYS A 508 -65.41 28.43 16.13
C LYS A 508 -65.42 27.05 16.77
N PHE A 509 -64.50 26.19 16.34
CA PHE A 509 -64.38 24.85 16.89
C PHE A 509 -62.91 24.54 17.17
N GLU A 510 -62.71 23.76 18.23
CA GLU A 510 -61.47 23.08 18.55
C GLU A 510 -61.86 21.72 19.10
N TYR A 511 -61.33 20.64 18.53
CA TYR A 511 -61.68 19.28 18.91
C TYR A 511 -60.44 18.42 19.01
N GLU A 512 -60.21 17.85 20.19
CA GLU A 512 -59.05 17.04 20.51
C GLU A 512 -59.38 15.55 20.49
N LEU A 513 -58.60 14.77 19.75
CA LEU A 513 -58.79 13.35 19.54
C LEU A 513 -57.53 12.58 19.93
N MET A 514 -57.71 11.50 20.67
CA MET A 514 -56.64 10.58 21.05
C MET A 514 -57.02 9.15 20.65
N GLY A 515 -56.12 8.48 19.93
CA GLY A 515 -56.31 7.12 19.47
C GLY A 515 -57.17 6.99 18.22
N THR A 516 -56.87 5.96 17.43
CA THR A 516 -57.43 5.75 16.09
C THR A 516 -58.94 5.52 16.09
N ASP A 517 -59.46 4.77 17.06
CA ASP A 517 -60.90 4.46 17.12
C ASP A 517 -61.74 5.72 17.36
N ARG A 518 -61.29 6.63 18.23
CA ARG A 518 -61.96 7.92 18.45
C ARG A 518 -61.94 8.79 17.19
N MET A 519 -60.84 8.76 16.43
CA MET A 519 -60.77 9.48 15.15
C MET A 519 -61.76 8.90 14.12
N LYS A 520 -61.91 7.57 14.05
CA LYS A 520 -62.90 6.92 13.18
C LYS A 520 -64.34 7.28 13.57
N ASP A 521 -64.64 7.22 14.87
CA ASP A 521 -65.97 7.56 15.39
C ASP A 521 -66.32 9.02 15.11
N TYR A 522 -65.37 9.93 15.31
CA TYR A 522 -65.56 11.35 14.99
C TYR A 522 -65.72 11.60 13.49
N LEU A 523 -64.93 10.96 12.63
CA LEU A 523 -65.12 11.06 11.18
C LEU A 523 -66.52 10.55 10.75
N LYS A 524 -67.02 9.48 11.38
CA LYS A 524 -68.37 8.97 11.12
C LYS A 524 -69.45 9.96 11.57
N PHE A 525 -69.27 10.57 12.74
CA PHE A 525 -70.14 11.64 13.23
C PHE A 525 -70.17 12.83 12.25
N LEU A 526 -69.00 13.34 11.84
CA LEU A 526 -68.88 14.44 10.88
C LEU A 526 -69.55 14.16 9.53
N LYS A 527 -69.37 12.95 8.99
CA LYS A 527 -70.03 12.54 7.74
C LYS A 527 -71.55 12.50 7.87
N ASN A 528 -72.06 12.14 9.06
CA ASN A 528 -73.50 12.15 9.32
C ASN A 528 -74.02 13.59 9.48
N GLU A 529 -73.27 14.47 10.16
CA GLU A 529 -73.60 15.90 10.25
C GLU A 529 -73.64 16.56 8.86
N LEU A 530 -72.61 16.34 8.03
CA LEU A 530 -72.58 16.86 6.66
C LEU A 530 -73.71 16.34 5.78
N LYS A 531 -74.25 15.15 6.06
CA LYS A 531 -75.39 14.62 5.33
C LYS A 531 -76.72 15.24 5.81
N ASN A 532 -76.80 15.60 7.09
CA ASN A 532 -77.99 16.18 7.69
C ASN A 532 -78.12 17.68 7.41
N TRP A 533 -77.00 18.39 7.32
CA TRP A 533 -76.89 19.79 6.89
C TRP A 533 -77.10 19.92 5.38
#